data_AF-A0AAD6PV55-F1
#
_entry.id   AF-A0AAD6PV55-F1
#
_cell.length_a   1.000
_cell.length_b   1.000
_cell.length_c   1.000
_cell.angle_alpha   90.00
_cell.angle_beta   90.00
_cell.angle_gamma   90.00
#
_symmetry.space_group_name_H-M   'P 1'
#
loop_
_entity.id
_entity.type
_entity.pdbx_description
1 polymer ?
#
loop_
_entity_poly.entity_id
_entity_poly.type
_entity_poly.pdbx_seq_one_letter_code
_entity_poly.pdbx_strand_id
1 'polypeptide(L)' 'MLTIKQLIRNTRQPIRNITKSFALGGCPQRRGTCTRVYARLIQISDCGLGQNKEFFHYP' A
#
# COMPACT_ATOMS: atom_id res chain seq x y z
N MET A 1 -19.61 17.36 -27.26
CA MET A 1 -20.50 17.52 -26.09
C MET A 1 -21.58 16.44 -26.16
N LEU A 2 -21.95 15.81 -25.03
CA LEU A 2 -22.95 14.72 -25.04
C LEU A 2 -24.37 15.30 -24.84
N THR A 3 -25.36 14.73 -25.53
CA THR A 3 -26.75 15.19 -25.47
C THR A 3 -27.51 14.63 -24.26
N ILE A 4 -28.54 15.34 -23.79
CA ILE A 4 -29.34 14.93 -22.62
C ILE A 4 -30.00 13.55 -22.85
N LYS A 5 -30.47 13.26 -24.07
CA LYS A 5 -31.05 11.95 -24.42
C LYS A 5 -30.07 10.79 -24.23
N GLN A 6 -28.76 11.02 -24.42
CA GLN A 6 -27.73 10.01 -24.19
C GLN A 6 -27.50 9.77 -22.70
N LEU A 7 -27.59 10.82 -21.86
CA LEU A 7 -27.49 10.70 -20.40
C LEU A 7 -28.69 9.99 -19.77
N ILE A 8 -29.89 10.15 -20.36
CA ILE A 8 -31.11 9.44 -19.93
C ILE A 8 -31.02 7.94 -20.24
N ARG A 9 -30.50 7.59 -21.43
CA ARG A 9 -30.33 6.18 -21.84
C ARG A 9 -29.14 5.52 -21.14
N ASN A 10 -28.03 6.24 -20.99
CA ASN A 10 -26.80 5.78 -20.38
C ASN A 10 -26.36 6.78 -19.31
N THR A 11 -26.80 6.55 -18.08
CA THR A 11 -26.42 7.39 -16.94
C THR A 11 -24.92 7.24 -16.65
N ARG A 12 -24.25 8.36 -16.34
CA ARG A 12 -22.83 8.32 -15.93
C ARG A 12 -22.70 7.56 -14.61
N GLN A 13 -21.77 6.62 -14.58
CA GLN A 13 -21.41 5.93 -13.34
C GLN A 13 -20.32 6.70 -12.61
N PRO A 14 -20.45 6.90 -11.29
CA PRO A 14 -19.37 7.50 -10.50
C PRO A 14 -18.15 6.58 -10.48
N ILE A 15 -16.96 7.16 -10.60
CA ILE A 15 -15.70 6.41 -10.47
C ILE A 15 -15.50 6.12 -8.98
N ARG A 16 -15.38 4.83 -8.63
CA ARG A 16 -15.12 4.40 -7.26
C ARG A 16 -13.62 4.53 -6.97
N ASN A 17 -13.26 5.38 -6.02
CA ASN A 17 -11.88 5.53 -5.57
C ASN A 17 -11.59 4.56 -4.42
N ILE A 18 -10.59 3.70 -4.59
CA ILE A 18 -10.13 2.77 -3.55
C ILE A 18 -8.96 3.40 -2.81
N THR A 19 -9.03 3.42 -1.49
CA THR A 19 -7.95 3.92 -0.63
C THR A 19 -6.80 2.93 -0.56
N LYS A 20 -5.56 3.41 -0.71
CA LYS A 20 -4.34 2.58 -0.57
C LYS A 20 -4.18 2.00 0.85
N SER A 21 -4.83 2.58 1.85
CA SER A 21 -4.76 2.15 3.26
C SER A 21 -6.11 1.63 3.75
N PHE A 22 -6.57 0.49 3.22
CA PHE A 22 -7.85 -0.11 3.60
C PHE A 22 -7.89 -0.55 5.07
N ALA A 23 -6.75 -1.00 5.61
CA ALA A 23 -6.63 -1.46 6.99
C ALA A 23 -7.02 -0.40 8.03
N LEU A 24 -6.88 0.89 7.71
CA LEU A 24 -7.27 2.01 8.58
C LEU A 24 -8.79 2.26 8.62
N GLY A 25 -9.54 1.79 7.62
CA GLY A 25 -11.01 1.90 7.57
C GLY A 25 -11.58 3.30 7.86
N GLY A 26 -10.89 4.35 7.43
CA GLY A 26 -11.29 5.75 7.65
C GLY A 26 -10.80 6.39 8.96
N CYS A 27 -10.13 5.64 9.84
CA CYS A 27 -9.53 6.19 11.06
C CYS A 27 -8.12 6.78 10.77
N PRO A 28 -7.70 7.86 11.44
CA PRO A 28 -6.36 8.42 11.27
C PRO A 28 -5.24 7.46 11.74
N GLN A 29 -5.53 6.63 12.75
CA GLN A 29 -4.64 5.58 13.26
C GLN A 29 -5.50 4.42 13.78
N ARG A 30 -5.00 3.19 13.64
CA ARG A 30 -5.55 1.99 14.31
C ARG A 30 -4.49 1.31 15.15
N ARG A 31 -4.90 0.78 16.31
CA ARG A 31 -4.04 -0.03 17.20
C ARG A 31 -4.05 -1.49 16.73
N GLY A 32 -2.92 -2.15 16.85
CA GLY A 32 -2.76 -3.58 16.56
C GLY A 32 -1.57 -4.15 17.35
N THR A 33 -1.51 -5.48 17.46
CA THR A 33 -0.40 -6.21 18.09
C THR A 33 0.49 -6.84 17.02
N CYS A 34 1.81 -6.88 17.27
CA CYS A 34 2.76 -7.49 16.35
C CYS A 34 2.64 -9.02 16.40
N THR A 35 2.39 -9.66 15.26
CA THR A 35 2.35 -11.13 15.17
C THR A 35 3.73 -11.75 15.07
N ARG A 36 4.69 -11.06 14.41
CA ARG A 36 6.09 -11.45 14.31
C ARG A 36 6.98 -10.21 14.21
N VAL A 37 8.19 -10.30 14.74
CA VAL A 37 9.19 -9.22 14.69
C VAL A 37 10.35 -9.70 13.84
N TYR A 38 10.54 -9.09 12.67
CA TYR A 38 11.65 -9.36 11.77
C TYR A 38 12.44 -8.07 11.55
N ALA A 39 13.77 -8.19 11.58
CA ALA A 39 14.65 -7.12 11.15
C ALA A 39 14.80 -7.19 9.62
N ARG A 40 14.43 -6.11 8.90
CA ARG A 40 14.74 -5.98 7.47
C ARG A 40 15.98 -5.11 7.32
N LEU A 41 17.09 -5.73 6.95
CA LEU A 41 18.26 -4.99 6.47
C LEU A 41 17.97 -4.55 5.03
N ILE A 42 17.58 -3.29 4.85
CA ILE A 42 17.64 -2.64 3.54
C ILE A 42 19.12 -2.51 3.22
N GLN A 43 19.57 -3.33 2.27
CA GLN A 43 20.83 -3.07 1.62
C GLN A 43 20.65 -1.83 0.76
N ILE A 44 21.27 -0.72 1.15
CA ILE A 44 21.44 0.47 0.31
C ILE A 44 22.48 0.16 -0.78
N SER A 45 22.34 -0.97 -1.47
CA SER A 45 23.33 -1.45 -2.46
C SER A 45 23.21 -0.79 -3.84
N ASP A 46 22.50 0.33 -3.94
CA ASP A 46 22.69 1.31 -5.03
C ASP A 46 23.55 2.51 -4.57
N CYS A 47 24.04 2.52 -3.32
CA CYS A 47 25.25 3.25 -2.94
C CYS A 47 26.35 2.22 -2.67
N GLY A 48 27.19 1.99 -3.68
CA GLY A 48 28.17 0.92 -3.68
C GLY A 48 29.07 0.88 -2.45
N LEU A 49 29.10 -0.28 -1.79
CA LEU A 49 30.28 -0.99 -1.29
C LEU A 49 29.79 -2.27 -0.62
N GLY A 50 30.28 -3.40 -1.10
CA GLY A 50 29.92 -4.71 -0.57
C GLY A 50 30.42 -4.92 0.85
N GLN A 51 29.76 -5.84 1.57
CA GLN A 51 30.39 -6.91 2.33
C GLN A 51 29.34 -7.78 3.05
N ASN A 52 29.54 -9.09 2.93
CA ASN A 52 29.27 -10.19 3.86
C ASN A 52 28.04 -10.06 4.78
N LYS A 53 26.94 -10.72 4.38
CA LYS A 53 25.78 -10.98 5.25
C LYS A 53 26.06 -12.19 6.13
N GLU A 54 26.51 -11.94 7.35
CA GLU A 54 26.41 -12.94 8.41
C GLU A 54 24.94 -13.06 8.80
N PHE A 55 24.38 -14.22 8.49
CA PHE A 55 23.00 -14.62 8.77
C PHE A 55 22.88 -14.84 10.29
N PHE A 56 22.71 -13.77 11.08
CA PHE A 56 22.36 -13.92 12.49
C PHE A 56 20.93 -14.45 12.59
N HIS A 57 20.84 -15.78 12.56
CA HIS A 57 19.70 -16.55 13.05
C HIS A 57 19.72 -16.46 14.57
N TYR A 58 18.68 -15.88 15.17
CA TYR A 58 18.48 -15.91 16.61
C TYR A 58 17.00 -15.93 16.93
N PRO A 59 16.66 -16.65 18.00
CA PRO A 59 16.69 -18.11 18.12
C PRO A 59 15.58 -18.79 17.28
#